data_AF-A0A1V4XGQ3-F1
#
_entry.id   AF-A0A1V4XGQ3-F1
#
_cell.length_a   1.000
_cell.length_b   1.000
_cell.length_c   1.000
_cell.angle_alpha   90.00
_cell.angle_beta   90.00
_cell.angle_gamma   90.00
#
_symmetry.space_group_name_H-M   'P 1'
#
loop_
_entity.id
_entity.type
_entity.pdbx_description
1 polymer ?
#
loop_
_entity_poly.entity_id
_entity_poly.type
_entity_poly.pdbx_seq_one_letter_code
_entity_poly.pdbx_strand_id
1 'polypeptide(L)'
;MFMLTHTWILKNFLGLDFRNNLDFYIYNICPDLLPIHNCITSEFTHGIPRINHYPPEHRKAAFVLFHLLVDDIAHHGHINIEPVSGFNPDSKGYAYLRGQTLISPIIDFHRGIGMEINYNKAVYIAHTIIELSFDLRLSQDIGQRELFDLFNDAINHTLEKKMDELCGTLFWLFGIEAVKIRHTIEKGLNSFAFDRMKRLQNIEGRIEFYINRFGLDIEDDYIWQGARTLLLKGLQLIGSNDDFLYPTLEAIKSSGFSYDL
;
A
#
# COMPACT_ATOMS: atom_id res chain seq x y z
N MET A 1 -3.36 0.59 0.28
CA MET A 1 -2.77 -0.65 0.83
C MET A 1 -2.34 -1.55 -0.32
N PHE A 2 -1.05 -1.44 -0.61
CA PHE A 2 -0.32 -2.02 -1.73
C PHE A 2 0.93 -2.74 -1.21
N MET A 3 0.85 -3.45 -0.08
CA MET A 3 2.07 -3.84 0.66
C MET A 3 3.04 -4.71 -0.19
N LEU A 4 2.50 -5.62 -1.02
CA LEU A 4 3.32 -6.40 -1.94
C LEU A 4 3.83 -5.55 -3.10
N THR A 5 3.02 -4.62 -3.58
CA THR A 5 3.41 -3.66 -4.62
C THR A 5 4.57 -2.76 -4.16
N HIS A 6 4.52 -2.18 -2.95
CA HIS A 6 5.63 -1.41 -2.40
C HIS A 6 6.89 -2.26 -2.20
N THR A 7 6.72 -3.49 -1.69
CA THR A 7 7.84 -4.43 -1.53
C THR A 7 8.48 -4.76 -2.88
N TRP A 8 7.66 -5.02 -3.89
CA TRP A 8 8.11 -5.35 -5.24
C TRP A 8 8.80 -4.15 -5.92
N ILE A 9 8.24 -2.95 -5.85
CA ILE A 9 8.86 -1.75 -6.45
C ILE A 9 10.20 -1.47 -5.76
N LEU A 10 10.26 -1.54 -4.43
CA LEU A 10 11.51 -1.36 -3.70
C LEU A 10 12.55 -2.43 -4.05
N LYS A 11 12.14 -3.71 -4.18
CA LYS A 11 13.03 -4.79 -4.62
C LYS A 11 13.66 -4.47 -5.98
N ASN A 12 12.85 -4.03 -6.95
CA ASN A 12 13.36 -3.68 -8.29
C ASN A 12 14.25 -2.43 -8.26
N PHE A 13 13.93 -1.45 -7.41
CA PHE A 13 14.75 -0.27 -7.24
C PHE A 13 16.13 -0.59 -6.64
N LEU A 14 16.18 -1.45 -5.61
CA LEU A 14 17.44 -1.87 -4.98
C LEU A 14 18.28 -2.81 -5.85
N GLY A 15 17.68 -3.41 -6.89
CA GLY A 15 18.39 -4.27 -7.84
C GLY A 15 19.06 -5.47 -7.16
N LEU A 16 20.38 -5.61 -7.34
CA LEU A 16 21.15 -6.74 -6.78
C LEU A 16 21.28 -6.68 -5.25
N ASP A 17 21.12 -5.50 -4.64
CA ASP A 17 21.28 -5.29 -3.20
C ASP A 17 19.99 -5.53 -2.40
N PHE A 18 18.94 -6.04 -3.05
CA PHE A 18 17.60 -6.16 -2.48
C PHE A 18 17.52 -6.97 -1.17
N ARG A 19 18.51 -7.84 -0.87
CA ARG A 19 18.60 -8.61 0.39
C ARG A 19 19.56 -8.03 1.42
N ASN A 20 20.41 -7.07 1.05
CA ASN A 20 21.43 -6.53 1.94
C ASN A 20 20.83 -5.61 3.02
N ASN A 21 19.63 -5.07 2.77
CA ASN A 21 18.98 -4.08 3.63
C ASN A 21 17.51 -4.43 3.89
N LEU A 22 17.29 -5.56 4.57
CA LEU A 22 15.96 -6.10 4.82
C LEU A 22 15.04 -5.15 5.60
N ASP A 23 15.56 -4.31 6.48
CA ASP A 23 14.75 -3.38 7.26
C ASP A 23 14.14 -2.24 6.42
N PHE A 24 14.68 -1.93 5.24
CA PHE A 24 14.12 -0.90 4.35
C PHE A 24 12.70 -1.20 3.91
N TYR A 25 12.37 -2.47 3.73
CA TYR A 25 11.01 -2.87 3.39
C TYR A 25 10.03 -2.52 4.51
N ILE A 26 10.45 -2.56 5.78
CA ILE A 26 9.60 -2.16 6.90
C ILE A 26 9.43 -0.65 6.93
N TYR A 27 10.51 0.14 6.79
CA TYR A 27 10.39 1.59 6.62
C TYR A 27 9.42 1.97 5.49
N ASN A 28 9.52 1.27 4.36
CA ASN A 28 8.71 1.47 3.15
C ASN A 28 7.24 1.03 3.27
N ILE A 29 6.81 0.45 4.38
CA ILE A 29 5.38 0.18 4.61
C ILE A 29 4.87 0.80 5.91
N CYS A 30 5.74 1.38 6.72
CA CYS A 30 5.36 2.02 7.98
C CYS A 30 4.26 3.09 7.83
N PRO A 31 4.22 3.94 6.78
CA PRO A 31 3.13 4.90 6.60
C PRO A 31 1.74 4.27 6.58
N ASP A 32 1.65 3.05 6.04
CA ASP A 32 0.42 2.25 5.94
C ASP A 32 0.15 1.42 7.20
N LEU A 33 1.20 1.05 7.95
CA LEU A 33 1.06 0.29 9.20
C LEU A 33 0.68 1.15 10.41
N LEU A 34 1.26 2.34 10.52
CA LEU A 34 1.06 3.21 11.69
C LEU A 34 -0.42 3.58 11.91
N PRO A 35 -1.26 3.80 10.88
CA PRO A 35 -2.68 4.06 11.06
C PRO A 35 -3.52 2.91 11.66
N ILE A 36 -2.93 1.73 11.90
CA ILE A 36 -3.57 0.66 12.70
C ILE A 36 -3.79 1.11 14.14
N HIS A 37 -3.00 2.07 14.62
CA HIS A 37 -3.24 2.73 15.89
C HIS A 37 -4.27 3.85 15.73
N ASN A 38 -5.37 3.79 16.48
CA ASN A 38 -6.53 4.68 16.33
C ASN A 38 -6.22 6.19 16.42
N CYS A 39 -5.09 6.57 17.02
CA CYS A 39 -4.66 7.98 17.15
C CYS A 39 -3.75 8.45 16.00
N ILE A 40 -3.39 7.58 15.06
CA ILE A 40 -2.56 7.92 13.91
C ILE A 40 -3.42 7.79 12.66
N THR A 41 -3.49 8.84 11.85
CA THR A 41 -4.28 8.86 10.62
C THR A 41 -3.39 8.69 9.39
N SER A 42 -3.90 8.11 8.31
CA SER A 42 -3.16 8.05 7.05
C SER A 42 -2.80 9.45 6.53
N GLU A 43 -3.69 10.44 6.69
CA GLU A 43 -3.40 11.84 6.32
C GLU A 43 -2.16 12.39 7.04
N PHE A 44 -1.93 11.95 8.28
CA PHE A 44 -0.77 12.35 9.06
C PHE A 44 0.52 11.68 8.56
N THR A 45 0.48 10.36 8.33
CA THR A 45 1.67 9.62 7.88
C THR A 45 2.05 9.91 6.42
N HIS A 46 1.09 10.36 5.60
CA HIS A 46 1.30 10.71 4.20
C HIS A 46 1.48 12.22 3.98
N GLY A 47 1.17 13.02 4.99
CA GLY A 47 1.23 14.49 5.02
C GLY A 47 2.63 15.07 5.25
N ILE A 48 3.70 14.31 5.00
CA ILE A 48 5.07 14.82 5.11
C ILE A 48 5.59 15.32 3.75
N PRO A 49 6.37 16.42 3.69
CA PRO A 49 6.98 16.90 2.45
C PRO A 49 7.95 15.87 1.83
N ARG A 50 8.06 15.87 0.50
CA ARG A 50 8.97 14.98 -0.25
C ARG A 50 10.41 15.51 -0.28
N ILE A 51 10.99 15.72 0.91
CA ILE A 51 12.33 16.29 1.07
C ILE A 51 13.35 15.16 1.25
N ASN A 52 14.41 15.15 0.44
CA ASN A 52 15.43 14.09 0.45
C ASN A 52 16.69 14.43 1.27
N HIS A 53 16.54 15.09 2.43
CA HIS A 53 17.69 15.42 3.28
C HIS A 53 17.46 15.01 4.73
N TYR A 54 18.05 13.88 5.10
CA TYR A 54 17.93 13.28 6.42
C TYR A 54 19.29 13.28 7.13
N PRO A 55 19.33 13.54 8.45
CA PRO A 55 20.57 13.45 9.20
C PRO A 55 21.11 12.00 9.18
N PRO A 56 22.44 11.79 9.32
CA PRO A 56 23.07 10.47 9.21
C PRO A 56 22.39 9.34 9.99
N GLU A 57 21.97 9.63 11.22
CA GLU A 57 21.29 8.71 12.14
C GLU A 57 19.87 8.30 11.68
N HIS A 58 19.26 9.06 10.78
CA HIS A 58 17.89 8.86 10.30
C HIS A 58 17.80 8.72 8.78
N ARG A 59 18.91 8.41 8.10
CA ARG A 59 18.94 8.25 6.62
C ARG A 59 17.92 7.25 6.09
N LYS A 60 17.56 6.23 6.89
CA LYS A 60 16.55 5.22 6.51
C LYS A 60 15.12 5.77 6.46
N ALA A 61 14.87 6.98 6.99
CA ALA A 61 13.63 7.71 6.72
C ALA A 61 13.40 7.95 5.21
N ALA A 62 14.46 7.91 4.39
CA ALA A 62 14.33 7.93 2.93
C ALA A 62 13.45 6.79 2.39
N PHE A 63 13.39 5.63 3.05
CA PHE A 63 12.50 4.54 2.61
C PHE A 63 11.04 4.77 3.02
N VAL A 64 10.79 5.60 4.04
CA VAL A 64 9.44 6.13 4.30
C VAL A 64 9.05 7.10 3.18
N LEU A 65 9.98 7.96 2.74
CA LEU A 65 9.74 8.82 1.58
C LEU A 65 9.52 8.01 0.30
N PHE A 66 10.30 6.96 0.05
CA PHE A 66 10.15 6.10 -1.12
C PHE A 66 8.72 5.57 -1.25
N HIS A 67 8.13 5.10 -0.14
CA HIS A 67 6.72 4.71 -0.09
C HIS A 67 5.80 5.82 -0.62
N LEU A 68 5.97 7.02 -0.10
CA LEU A 68 5.15 8.17 -0.43
C LEU A 68 5.32 8.63 -1.88
N LEU A 69 6.51 8.46 -2.46
CA LEU A 69 6.73 8.73 -3.88
C LEU A 69 6.01 7.71 -4.78
N VAL A 70 5.98 6.44 -4.37
CA VAL A 70 5.18 5.41 -5.07
C VAL A 70 3.70 5.74 -4.99
N ASP A 71 3.22 6.12 -3.81
CA ASP A 71 1.84 6.52 -3.58
C ASP A 71 1.44 7.76 -4.37
N ASP A 72 2.33 8.74 -4.51
CA ASP A 72 2.07 9.91 -5.34
C ASP A 72 1.80 9.51 -6.80
N ILE A 73 2.54 8.56 -7.35
CA ILE A 73 2.29 8.04 -8.70
C ILE A 73 0.99 7.21 -8.74
N ALA A 74 0.77 6.35 -7.75
CA ALA A 74 -0.42 5.49 -7.69
C ALA A 74 -1.72 6.30 -7.55
N HIS A 75 -1.69 7.36 -6.74
CA HIS A 75 -2.86 8.13 -6.33
C HIS A 75 -3.01 9.46 -7.06
N HIS A 76 -1.92 10.13 -7.46
CA HIS A 76 -1.94 11.47 -8.06
C HIS A 76 -1.39 11.49 -9.50
N GLY A 77 -0.62 10.47 -9.88
CA GLY A 77 -0.03 10.30 -11.22
C GLY A 77 1.27 11.07 -11.43
N HIS A 78 1.71 11.82 -10.42
CA HIS A 78 2.95 12.59 -10.42
C HIS A 78 3.39 12.82 -8.97
N ILE A 79 4.70 12.93 -8.75
CA ILE A 79 5.31 13.28 -7.47
C ILE A 79 5.11 14.77 -7.21
N ASN A 80 4.64 15.12 -6.02
CA ASN A 80 4.51 16.50 -5.56
C ASN A 80 5.48 16.75 -4.42
N ILE A 81 6.16 17.90 -4.40
CA ILE A 81 7.06 18.25 -3.28
C ILE A 81 6.26 18.39 -1.98
N GLU A 82 5.15 19.11 -2.06
CA GLU A 82 4.21 19.25 -0.96
C GLU A 82 3.20 18.09 -0.96
N PRO A 83 2.82 17.58 0.21
CA PRO A 83 1.85 16.50 0.30
C PRO A 83 0.50 16.95 -0.27
N VAL A 84 -0.12 16.09 -1.06
CA VAL A 84 -1.48 16.34 -1.57
C VAL A 84 -2.47 16.04 -0.45
N SER A 85 -3.19 17.07 -0.01
CA SER A 85 -4.25 16.94 0.99
C SER A 85 -5.63 16.79 0.34
N GLY A 86 -6.48 15.95 0.95
CA GLY A 86 -7.88 15.79 0.54
C GLY A 86 -8.11 14.79 -0.58
N PHE A 87 -9.35 14.32 -0.68
CA PHE A 87 -9.74 13.33 -1.68
C PHE A 87 -10.09 13.99 -3.02
N ASN A 88 -9.45 13.55 -4.11
CA ASN A 88 -9.73 13.98 -5.47
C ASN A 88 -10.27 12.80 -6.31
N PRO A 89 -11.58 12.76 -6.62
CA PRO A 89 -12.14 11.67 -7.42
C PRO A 89 -11.68 11.68 -8.89
N ASP A 90 -11.21 12.82 -9.40
CA ASP A 90 -10.79 12.99 -10.80
C ASP A 90 -9.27 12.82 -10.99
N SER A 91 -8.61 12.30 -9.97
CA SER A 91 -7.16 12.14 -9.94
C SER A 91 -6.64 11.32 -11.13
N LYS A 92 -5.41 11.65 -11.56
CA LYS A 92 -4.72 10.99 -12.67
C LYS A 92 -3.76 9.89 -12.22
N GLY A 93 -3.85 9.49 -10.95
CA GLY A 93 -3.12 8.34 -10.41
C GLY A 93 -3.50 7.05 -11.13
N TYR A 94 -2.53 6.13 -11.20
CA TYR A 94 -2.71 4.82 -11.83
C TYR A 94 -3.98 4.11 -11.33
N ALA A 95 -4.19 4.06 -10.01
CA ALA A 95 -5.32 3.34 -9.42
C ALA A 95 -6.68 3.95 -9.83
N TYR A 96 -6.73 5.27 -9.97
CA TYR A 96 -7.93 6.01 -10.38
C TYR A 96 -8.23 5.82 -11.87
N LEU A 97 -7.21 5.93 -12.73
CA LEU A 97 -7.35 5.75 -14.17
C LEU A 97 -7.80 4.32 -14.51
N ARG A 98 -7.20 3.31 -13.88
CA ARG A 98 -7.60 1.91 -14.09
C ARG A 98 -9.00 1.62 -13.53
N GLY A 99 -9.35 2.25 -12.40
CA GLY A 99 -10.63 2.03 -11.72
C GLY A 99 -11.83 2.71 -12.37
N GLN A 100 -11.63 3.63 -13.31
CA GLN A 100 -12.73 4.48 -13.84
C GLN A 100 -13.93 3.67 -14.37
N THR A 101 -13.68 2.55 -15.05
CA THR A 101 -14.74 1.70 -15.61
C THR A 101 -15.45 0.80 -14.59
N LEU A 102 -15.00 0.81 -13.33
CA LEU A 102 -15.64 0.13 -12.19
C LEU A 102 -16.68 1.01 -11.51
N ILE A 103 -16.66 2.34 -11.71
CA ILE A 103 -17.50 3.28 -10.95
C ILE A 103 -19.00 2.95 -11.12
N SER A 104 -19.51 2.88 -12.35
CA SER A 104 -20.93 2.55 -12.58
C SER A 104 -21.30 1.15 -12.07
N PRO A 105 -20.54 0.08 -12.36
CA PRO A 105 -20.77 -1.23 -11.76
C PRO A 105 -20.84 -1.23 -10.22
N ILE A 106 -19.97 -0.46 -9.56
CA ILE A 106 -19.94 -0.33 -8.10
C ILE A 106 -21.22 0.35 -7.59
N ILE A 107 -21.65 1.44 -8.23
CA ILE A 107 -22.89 2.16 -7.88
C ILE A 107 -24.10 1.22 -8.05
N ASP A 108 -24.17 0.50 -9.17
CA ASP A 108 -25.29 -0.40 -9.46
C ASP A 108 -25.32 -1.59 -8.49
N PHE A 109 -24.16 -2.15 -8.14
CA PHE A 109 -24.05 -3.19 -7.11
C PHE A 109 -24.57 -2.71 -5.76
N HIS A 110 -24.10 -1.54 -5.30
CA HIS A 110 -24.50 -0.98 -4.00
C HIS A 110 -26.00 -0.63 -3.98
N ARG A 111 -26.54 -0.08 -5.07
CA ARG A 111 -27.98 0.13 -5.23
C ARG A 111 -28.76 -1.19 -5.16
N GLY A 112 -28.24 -2.25 -5.78
CA GLY A 112 -28.85 -3.58 -5.78
C GLY A 112 -28.98 -4.20 -4.38
N ILE A 113 -28.10 -3.84 -3.46
CA ILE A 113 -28.13 -4.30 -2.05
C ILE A 113 -28.78 -3.28 -1.10
N GLY A 114 -29.47 -2.26 -1.64
CA GLY A 114 -30.16 -1.25 -0.83
C GLY A 114 -29.24 -0.23 -0.15
N MET A 115 -27.98 -0.12 -0.57
CA MET A 115 -27.01 0.85 -0.04
C MET A 115 -26.71 1.92 -1.08
N GLU A 116 -27.35 3.09 -1.00
CA GLU A 116 -26.99 4.18 -1.92
C GLU A 116 -25.63 4.80 -1.56
N ILE A 117 -24.75 4.90 -2.55
CA ILE A 117 -23.44 5.55 -2.43
C ILE A 117 -23.30 6.65 -3.47
N ASN A 118 -22.58 7.71 -3.10
CA ASN A 118 -22.28 8.80 -4.04
C ASN A 118 -21.07 8.46 -4.94
N TYR A 119 -20.85 9.29 -5.96
CA TYR A 119 -19.75 9.15 -6.90
C TYR A 119 -18.38 9.06 -6.21
N ASN A 120 -18.11 9.94 -5.24
CA ASN A 120 -16.83 9.98 -4.53
C ASN A 120 -16.54 8.66 -3.80
N LYS A 121 -17.57 8.09 -3.15
CA LYS A 121 -17.46 6.78 -2.50
C LYS A 121 -17.24 5.67 -3.51
N ALA A 122 -17.92 5.70 -4.66
CA ALA A 122 -17.71 4.72 -5.72
C ALA A 122 -16.30 4.79 -6.32
N VAL A 123 -15.75 5.99 -6.52
CA VAL A 123 -14.35 6.18 -6.94
C VAL A 123 -13.38 5.66 -5.87
N TYR A 124 -13.66 5.94 -4.59
CA TYR A 124 -12.87 5.40 -3.48
C TYR A 124 -12.89 3.86 -3.48
N ILE A 125 -14.05 3.24 -3.70
CA ILE A 125 -14.15 1.78 -3.79
C ILE A 125 -13.40 1.26 -5.03
N ALA A 126 -13.52 1.95 -6.17
CA ALA A 126 -12.86 1.57 -7.41
C ALA A 126 -11.34 1.56 -7.29
N HIS A 127 -10.73 2.60 -6.70
CA HIS A 127 -9.28 2.60 -6.47
C HIS A 127 -8.89 1.41 -5.58
N THR A 128 -9.64 1.17 -4.48
CA THR A 128 -9.32 0.07 -3.54
C THR A 128 -9.36 -1.28 -4.24
N ILE A 129 -10.34 -1.50 -5.13
CA ILE A 129 -10.40 -2.73 -5.94
C ILE A 129 -9.15 -2.87 -6.81
N ILE A 130 -8.72 -1.79 -7.48
CA ILE A 130 -7.49 -1.82 -8.29
C ILE A 130 -6.27 -2.17 -7.42
N GLU A 131 -6.16 -1.65 -6.21
CA GLU A 131 -5.03 -2.00 -5.33
C GLU A 131 -5.00 -3.47 -4.96
N LEU A 132 -6.17 -3.99 -4.54
CA LEU A 132 -6.32 -5.39 -4.18
C LEU A 132 -6.05 -6.31 -5.37
N SER A 133 -6.50 -5.92 -6.56
CA SER A 133 -6.28 -6.66 -7.80
C SER A 133 -4.81 -6.66 -8.22
N PHE A 134 -4.11 -5.53 -8.10
CA PHE A 134 -2.68 -5.46 -8.47
C PHE A 134 -1.82 -6.31 -7.53
N ASP A 135 -2.02 -6.21 -6.21
CA ASP A 135 -1.32 -7.05 -5.24
C ASP A 135 -1.57 -8.54 -5.50
N LEU A 136 -2.80 -8.92 -5.87
CA LEU A 136 -3.13 -10.30 -6.24
C LEU A 136 -2.43 -10.71 -7.54
N ARG A 137 -2.38 -9.86 -8.57
CA ARG A 137 -1.65 -10.10 -9.82
C ARG A 137 -0.16 -10.33 -9.55
N LEU A 138 0.47 -9.48 -8.75
CA LEU A 138 1.88 -9.65 -8.36
C LEU A 138 2.12 -11.00 -7.69
N SER A 139 1.21 -11.42 -6.81
CA SER A 139 1.33 -12.73 -6.16
C SER A 139 1.15 -13.92 -7.10
N GLN A 140 0.50 -13.73 -8.26
CA GLN A 140 0.28 -14.77 -9.27
C GLN A 140 1.41 -14.83 -10.31
N ASP A 141 1.88 -13.68 -10.78
CA ASP A 141 2.84 -13.56 -11.89
C ASP A 141 4.30 -13.71 -11.42
N ILE A 142 4.62 -13.05 -10.31
CA ILE A 142 5.95 -13.12 -9.70
C ILE A 142 5.87 -14.28 -8.73
N GLY A 143 6.85 -15.19 -8.78
CA GLY A 143 6.86 -16.40 -7.95
C GLY A 143 6.42 -16.07 -6.53
N GLN A 144 5.18 -16.44 -6.19
CA GLN A 144 4.42 -16.03 -5.01
C GLN A 144 5.25 -16.09 -3.72
N ARG A 145 6.16 -17.05 -3.68
CA ARG A 145 7.07 -17.31 -2.58
C ARG A 145 8.14 -16.24 -2.44
N GLU A 146 8.75 -15.74 -3.51
CA GLU A 146 9.93 -14.87 -3.38
C GLU A 146 9.63 -13.52 -2.71
N LEU A 147 8.59 -12.81 -3.16
CA LEU A 147 8.21 -11.52 -2.57
C LEU A 147 7.70 -11.68 -1.14
N PHE A 148 6.97 -12.75 -0.89
CA PHE A 148 6.43 -13.04 0.43
C PHE A 148 7.55 -13.44 1.41
N ASP A 149 8.45 -14.31 0.99
CA ASP A 149 9.61 -14.74 1.77
C ASP A 149 10.50 -13.54 2.07
N LEU A 150 10.75 -12.67 1.08
CA LEU A 150 11.49 -11.41 1.29
C LEU A 150 10.82 -10.52 2.33
N PHE A 151 9.50 -10.35 2.25
CA PHE A 151 8.76 -9.54 3.21
C PHE A 151 8.79 -10.16 4.61
N ASN A 152 8.67 -11.48 4.72
CA ASN A 152 8.77 -12.20 5.99
C ASN A 152 10.19 -12.11 6.58
N ASP A 153 11.23 -12.25 5.76
CA ASP A 153 12.63 -12.05 6.13
C ASP A 153 12.84 -10.63 6.68
N ALA A 154 12.24 -9.62 6.03
CA ALA A 154 12.27 -8.22 6.46
C ALA A 154 11.60 -8.00 7.83
N ILE A 155 10.44 -8.61 8.05
CA ILE A 155 9.74 -8.56 9.34
C ILE A 155 10.62 -9.14 10.44
N ASN A 156 11.11 -10.37 10.27
CA ASN A 156 11.89 -11.07 11.28
C ASN A 156 13.19 -10.33 11.58
N HIS A 157 13.91 -9.91 10.53
CA HIS A 157 15.14 -9.13 10.68
C HIS A 157 14.89 -7.84 11.47
N THR A 158 13.80 -7.13 11.17
CA THR A 158 13.51 -5.85 11.81
C THR A 158 13.11 -6.01 13.26
N LEU A 159 12.21 -6.96 13.56
CA LEU A 159 11.78 -7.26 14.93
C LEU A 159 12.96 -7.67 15.82
N GLU A 160 13.87 -8.50 15.29
CA GLU A 160 15.00 -9.02 16.05
C GLU A 160 16.15 -8.01 16.21
N LYS A 161 16.46 -7.23 15.17
CA LYS A 161 17.74 -6.52 15.08
C LYS A 161 17.63 -5.01 14.91
N LYS A 162 16.51 -4.50 14.39
CA LYS A 162 16.38 -3.11 13.92
C LYS A 162 15.21 -2.33 14.52
N MET A 163 14.43 -2.93 15.42
CA MET A 163 13.23 -2.29 15.98
C MET A 163 13.53 -0.98 16.70
N ASP A 164 14.61 -0.90 17.49
CA ASP A 164 14.99 0.33 18.19
C ASP A 164 15.39 1.45 17.22
N GLU A 165 16.15 1.10 16.18
CA GLU A 165 16.57 2.02 15.12
C GLU A 165 15.36 2.55 14.35
N LEU A 166 14.43 1.66 13.99
CA LEU A 166 13.17 1.98 13.33
C LEU A 166 12.34 2.94 14.20
N CYS A 167 12.14 2.61 15.47
CA CYS A 167 11.35 3.44 16.39
C CYS A 167 11.98 4.82 16.60
N GLY A 168 13.32 4.90 16.73
CA GLY A 168 14.02 6.17 16.85
C GLY A 168 13.86 7.05 15.62
N THR A 169 13.98 6.45 14.43
CA THR A 169 13.82 7.17 13.15
C THR A 169 12.38 7.62 12.93
N LEU A 170 11.39 6.79 13.22
CA LEU A 170 9.97 7.14 13.09
C LEU A 170 9.54 8.16 14.15
N PHE A 171 10.11 8.12 15.36
CA PHE A 171 9.92 9.15 16.38
C PHE A 171 10.46 10.50 15.89
N TRP A 172 11.67 10.52 15.31
CA TRP A 172 12.23 11.74 14.74
C TRP A 172 11.37 12.27 13.58
N LEU A 173 10.94 11.38 12.67
CA LEU A 173 10.23 11.78 11.46
C LEU A 173 8.80 12.28 11.75
N PHE A 174 8.08 11.58 12.62
CA PHE A 174 6.66 11.85 12.87
C PHE A 174 6.38 12.48 14.24
N GLY A 175 7.34 12.52 15.17
CA GLY A 175 7.08 12.95 16.55
C GLY A 175 6.18 12.00 17.35
N ILE A 176 5.93 10.77 16.86
CA ILE A 176 5.15 9.76 17.58
C ILE A 176 6.07 9.09 18.60
N GLU A 177 5.66 8.99 19.87
CA GLU A 177 6.43 8.29 20.91
C GLU A 177 6.89 6.88 20.47
N ALA A 178 8.18 6.57 20.68
CA ALA A 178 8.80 5.31 20.27
C ALA A 178 8.06 4.07 20.81
N VAL A 179 7.51 4.13 22.03
CA VAL A 179 6.72 3.02 22.62
C VAL A 179 5.42 2.78 21.84
N LYS A 180 4.74 3.85 21.40
CA LYS A 180 3.54 3.75 20.57
C LYS A 180 3.86 3.21 19.18
N ILE A 181 4.97 3.66 18.58
CA ILE A 181 5.47 3.13 17.30
C ILE A 181 5.73 1.63 17.43
N ARG A 182 6.54 1.21 18.41
CA ARG A 182 6.88 -0.20 18.63
C ARG A 182 5.63 -1.06 18.77
N HIS A 183 4.71 -0.67 19.66
CA HIS A 183 3.46 -1.41 19.86
C HIS A 183 2.65 -1.52 18.56
N THR A 184 2.57 -0.44 17.78
CA THR A 184 1.81 -0.39 16.53
C THR A 184 2.45 -1.24 15.44
N ILE A 185 3.78 -1.19 15.30
CA ILE A 185 4.52 -2.00 14.33
C ILE A 185 4.44 -3.48 14.73
N GLU A 186 4.68 -3.83 16.00
CA GLU A 186 4.53 -5.22 16.48
C GLU A 186 3.10 -5.72 16.24
N LYS A 187 2.08 -4.93 16.58
CA LYS A 187 0.68 -5.29 16.30
C LYS A 187 0.41 -5.40 14.80
N GLY A 188 0.91 -4.45 14.01
CA GLY A 188 0.79 -4.43 12.56
C GLY A 188 1.40 -5.67 11.94
N LEU A 189 2.69 -5.91 12.16
CA LEU A 189 3.44 -7.05 11.63
C LEU A 189 2.91 -8.39 12.16
N ASN A 190 2.48 -8.48 13.41
CA ASN A 190 1.85 -9.70 13.95
C ASN A 190 0.41 -9.90 13.43
N SER A 191 -0.35 -8.83 13.17
CA SER A 191 -1.69 -8.94 12.57
C SER A 191 -1.62 -9.21 11.06
N PHE A 192 -0.55 -8.76 10.42
CA PHE A 192 -0.12 -9.13 9.08
C PHE A 192 0.74 -10.39 9.07
N ALA A 193 0.83 -11.11 10.20
CA ALA A 193 1.51 -12.38 10.23
C ALA A 193 0.97 -13.30 9.13
N PHE A 194 1.83 -14.25 8.78
CA PHE A 194 1.72 -15.20 7.69
C PHE A 194 0.28 -15.54 7.25
N ASP A 195 -0.61 -15.88 8.18
CA ASP A 195 -1.98 -16.31 7.90
C ASP A 195 -2.88 -15.24 7.28
N ARG A 196 -2.76 -13.96 7.67
CA ARG A 196 -3.59 -12.90 7.08
C ARG A 196 -3.12 -12.54 5.68
N MET A 197 -1.81 -12.43 5.46
CA MET A 197 -1.28 -12.27 4.11
C MET A 197 -1.58 -13.49 3.23
N LYS A 198 -1.52 -14.71 3.79
CA LYS A 198 -1.89 -15.95 3.08
C LYS A 198 -3.36 -15.96 2.64
N ARG A 199 -4.28 -15.47 3.48
CA ARG A 199 -5.69 -15.28 3.05
C ARG A 199 -5.80 -14.31 1.87
N LEU A 200 -5.05 -13.22 1.91
CA LEU A 200 -5.02 -12.23 0.83
C LEU A 200 -4.26 -12.71 -0.44
N GLN A 201 -3.69 -13.90 -0.47
CA GLN A 201 -3.02 -14.45 -1.66
C GLN A 201 -3.98 -14.95 -2.74
N ASN A 202 -5.25 -15.15 -2.41
CA ASN A 202 -6.25 -15.63 -3.37
C ASN A 202 -7.41 -14.65 -3.48
N ILE A 203 -8.25 -14.89 -4.49
CA ILE A 203 -9.39 -14.01 -4.78
C ILE A 203 -10.41 -14.05 -3.64
N GLU A 204 -10.57 -15.19 -2.98
CA GLU A 204 -11.54 -15.39 -1.90
C GLU A 204 -11.24 -14.49 -0.68
N GLY A 205 -9.98 -14.46 -0.21
CA GLY A 205 -9.62 -13.59 0.90
C GLY A 205 -9.63 -12.10 0.53
N ARG A 206 -9.45 -11.75 -0.75
CA ARG A 206 -9.63 -10.36 -1.23
C ARG A 206 -11.10 -9.94 -1.22
N ILE A 207 -12.00 -10.86 -1.55
CA ILE A 207 -13.45 -10.65 -1.46
C ILE A 207 -13.86 -10.44 0.00
N GLU A 208 -13.44 -11.34 0.90
CA GLU A 208 -13.69 -11.20 2.34
C GLU A 208 -13.15 -9.86 2.87
N PHE A 209 -11.94 -9.46 2.48
CA PHE A 209 -11.38 -8.17 2.87
C PHE A 209 -12.21 -7.00 2.36
N TYR A 210 -12.64 -7.04 1.09
CA TYR A 210 -13.49 -6.01 0.50
C TYR A 210 -14.82 -5.86 1.26
N ILE A 211 -15.52 -6.97 1.49
CA ILE A 211 -16.81 -7.02 2.19
C ILE A 211 -16.66 -6.39 3.59
N ASN A 212 -15.68 -6.87 4.36
CA ASN A 212 -15.42 -6.36 5.70
C ASN A 212 -15.02 -4.88 5.72
N ARG A 213 -14.17 -4.44 4.78
CA ARG A 213 -13.69 -3.04 4.69
C ARG A 213 -14.83 -2.06 4.43
N PHE A 214 -15.86 -2.49 3.69
CA PHE A 214 -16.99 -1.64 3.33
C PHE A 214 -18.24 -1.89 4.18
N GLY A 215 -18.13 -2.73 5.22
CA GLY A 215 -19.22 -2.98 6.17
C GLY A 215 -20.41 -3.71 5.53
N LEU A 216 -20.13 -4.57 4.55
CA LEU A 216 -21.14 -5.39 3.88
C LEU A 216 -21.37 -6.70 4.65
N ASP A 217 -22.53 -7.31 4.47
CA ASP A 217 -22.84 -8.60 5.12
C ASP A 217 -22.06 -9.74 4.44
N ILE A 218 -21.23 -10.43 5.22
CA ILE A 218 -20.36 -11.51 4.74
C ILE A 218 -21.10 -12.83 4.51
N GLU A 219 -22.25 -13.01 5.16
CA GLU A 219 -23.08 -14.21 5.04
C GLU A 219 -24.07 -14.13 3.86
N ASP A 220 -24.15 -12.99 3.18
CA ASP A 220 -25.02 -12.79 2.02
C ASP A 220 -24.32 -13.23 0.71
N ASP A 221 -24.83 -14.32 0.12
CA ASP A 221 -24.33 -14.88 -1.14
C ASP A 221 -24.38 -13.89 -2.31
N TYR A 222 -25.39 -13.02 -2.38
CA TYR A 222 -25.52 -12.03 -3.45
C TYR A 222 -24.43 -10.95 -3.32
N ILE A 223 -24.15 -10.49 -2.09
CA ILE A 223 -23.02 -9.59 -1.81
C ILE A 223 -21.70 -10.26 -2.22
N TRP A 224 -21.54 -11.53 -1.86
CA TRP A 224 -20.33 -12.29 -2.17
C TRP A 224 -20.08 -12.39 -3.68
N GLN A 225 -21.11 -12.74 -4.47
CA GLN A 225 -21.01 -12.83 -5.93
C GLN A 225 -20.80 -11.46 -6.59
N GLY A 226 -21.42 -10.40 -6.06
CA GLY A 226 -21.21 -9.04 -6.55
C GLY A 226 -19.78 -8.56 -6.31
N ALA A 227 -19.27 -8.74 -5.09
CA ALA A 227 -17.89 -8.42 -4.74
C ALA A 227 -16.88 -9.22 -5.58
N ARG A 228 -17.13 -10.52 -5.80
CA ARG A 228 -16.33 -11.36 -6.70
C ARG A 228 -16.28 -10.80 -8.11
N THR A 229 -17.44 -10.43 -8.65
CA THR A 229 -17.57 -9.88 -10.01
C THR A 229 -16.76 -8.58 -10.16
N LEU A 230 -16.86 -7.69 -9.17
CA LEU A 230 -16.14 -6.42 -9.15
C LEU A 230 -14.61 -6.63 -9.08
N LEU A 231 -14.13 -7.53 -8.22
CA LEU A 231 -12.69 -7.82 -8.09
C LEU A 231 -12.11 -8.55 -9.31
N LEU A 232 -12.87 -9.47 -9.92
CA LEU A 232 -12.46 -10.11 -11.18
C LEU A 232 -12.38 -9.09 -12.32
N LYS A 233 -13.32 -8.14 -12.39
CA LYS A 233 -13.23 -7.03 -13.34
C LYS A 233 -12.02 -6.14 -13.03
N GLY A 234 -11.73 -5.86 -11.76
CA GLY A 234 -10.50 -5.18 -11.33
C GLY A 234 -9.23 -5.86 -11.87
N LEU A 235 -9.13 -7.19 -11.73
CA LEU A 235 -8.00 -7.98 -12.23
C LEU A 235 -7.82 -7.89 -13.75
N GLN A 236 -8.91 -7.78 -14.51
CA GLN A 236 -8.86 -7.61 -15.97
C GLN A 236 -8.40 -6.20 -16.39
N LEU A 237 -8.56 -5.22 -15.51
CA LEU A 237 -8.16 -3.82 -15.76
C LEU A 237 -6.68 -3.58 -15.46
N ILE A 238 -6.05 -4.45 -14.66
CA ILE A 238 -4.61 -4.44 -14.43
C ILE A 238 -3.92 -4.85 -15.73
N GLY A 239 -3.12 -3.93 -16.29
CA GLY A 239 -2.28 -4.18 -17.46
C GLY A 239 -1.04 -5.01 -17.11
N SER A 240 0.03 -4.84 -17.89
CA SER A 240 1.31 -5.42 -17.50
C SER A 240 1.80 -4.76 -16.21
N ASN A 241 2.43 -5.53 -15.31
CA ASN A 241 3.07 -4.98 -14.12
C ASN A 241 4.11 -3.91 -14.51
N ASP A 242 4.80 -4.13 -15.64
CA ASP A 242 5.80 -3.23 -16.21
C ASP A 242 5.22 -1.85 -16.60
N ASP A 243 3.94 -1.78 -16.96
CA ASP A 243 3.26 -0.52 -17.31
C ASP A 243 3.17 0.43 -16.10
N PHE A 244 3.24 -0.11 -14.89
CA PHE A 244 3.30 0.67 -13.66
C PHE A 244 4.73 0.77 -13.12
N LEU A 245 5.51 -0.31 -13.15
CA LEU A 245 6.85 -0.35 -12.58
C LEU A 245 7.79 0.68 -13.19
N TYR A 246 8.00 0.61 -14.51
CA TYR A 246 9.04 1.42 -15.14
C TYR A 246 8.72 2.92 -15.05
N PRO A 247 7.49 3.39 -15.35
CA PRO A 247 7.16 4.79 -15.17
C PRO A 247 7.32 5.27 -13.72
N THR A 248 6.98 4.42 -12.74
CA THR A 248 7.14 4.75 -11.31
C THR A 248 8.60 4.88 -10.92
N LEU A 249 9.45 3.92 -11.29
CA LEU A 249 10.88 3.98 -11.01
C LEU A 249 11.56 5.16 -11.70
N GLU A 250 11.19 5.46 -12.95
CA GLU A 250 11.72 6.62 -13.67
C GLU A 250 11.28 7.94 -13.04
N ALA A 251 10.03 8.04 -12.58
CA ALA A 251 9.56 9.22 -11.85
C ALA A 251 10.29 9.41 -10.53
N ILE A 252 10.53 8.33 -9.76
CA ILE A 252 11.29 8.37 -8.51
C ILE A 252 12.74 8.80 -8.74
N LYS A 253 13.41 8.25 -9.77
CA LYS A 253 14.78 8.70 -10.13
C LYS A 253 14.79 10.18 -10.51
N SER A 254 13.79 10.60 -11.29
CA SER A 254 13.67 11.98 -11.78
C SER A 254 13.32 12.98 -10.68
N SER A 255 12.74 12.54 -9.54
CA SER A 255 12.47 13.41 -8.40
C SER A 255 13.72 13.77 -7.60
N GLY A 256 14.88 13.19 -7.93
CA GLY A 256 16.12 13.36 -7.17
C GLY A 256 16.18 12.47 -5.93
N PHE A 257 15.32 11.45 -5.84
CA PHE A 257 15.47 10.42 -4.83
C PHE A 257 16.81 9.71 -5.01
N SER A 258 17.62 9.76 -3.96
CA SER A 258 18.90 9.08 -3.84
C SER A 258 19.04 8.60 -2.40
N TYR A 259 19.63 7.43 -2.23
CA TYR A 259 19.96 6.90 -0.91
C TYR A 259 21.46 6.60 -0.87
N ASP A 260 22.21 7.46 -0.19
CA ASP A 260 23.60 7.17 0.18
C ASP A 260 23.57 6.66 1.62
N LEU A 261 23.79 5.36 1.82
CA LEU A 261 23.86 4.73 3.14
C LEU A 261 25.31 4.59 3.60
#